data_AF-A0A367K2Y6-F1
#
_entry.id   AF-A0A367K2Y6-F1
#
_cell.length_a   1.000
_cell.length_b   1.000
_cell.length_c   1.000
_cell.angle_alpha   90.00
_cell.angle_beta   90.00
_cell.angle_gamma   90.00
#
_symmetry.space_group_name_H-M   'P 1'
#
loop_
_entity.id
_entity.type
_entity.pdbx_description
1 polymer ?
#
loop_
_entity_poly.entity_id
_entity_poly.type
_entity_poly.pdbx_seq_one_letter_code
_entity_poly.pdbx_strand_id
1 'polypeptide(L)'
;MADTLKDIPEFFETEIGESIAARTDALGTFRELGPPDLCHIIKTHAKPGMKELGSYHYVSGVDASSSATLAAYLNSLTYSLDDTQSWFSKSNAWRIRSGIYCCFNAFSRVDVRVEVKIPGGVESYYVDVRGE
;
A
#
# COMPACT_ATOMS: atom_id res chain seq x y z
N MET A 1 -11.78 -15.03 -2.86
CA MET A 1 -10.35 -15.22 -2.59
C MET A 1 -10.10 -14.57 -1.24
N ALA A 2 -9.45 -15.25 -0.29
CA ALA A 2 -9.27 -14.71 1.08
C ALA A 2 -8.11 -13.71 1.14
N ASP A 3 -7.31 -13.66 0.10
CA ASP A 3 -6.17 -12.77 -0.09
C ASP A 3 -6.56 -11.42 -0.70
N THR A 4 -7.84 -11.16 -1.00
CA THR A 4 -8.30 -9.92 -1.60
C THR A 4 -8.94 -8.96 -0.59
N LEU A 5 -8.72 -7.67 -0.76
CA LEU A 5 -9.41 -6.60 -0.07
C LEU A 5 -10.86 -6.51 -0.56
N LYS A 6 -11.80 -6.40 0.36
CA LYS A 6 -13.20 -6.14 0.04
C LYS A 6 -13.37 -4.74 -0.56
N ASP A 7 -14.14 -4.67 -1.65
CA ASP A 7 -14.55 -3.43 -2.34
C ASP A 7 -13.39 -2.53 -2.82
N ILE A 8 -12.18 -3.09 -2.95
CA ILE A 8 -10.99 -2.39 -3.42
C ILE A 8 -10.42 -3.15 -4.63
N PRO A 9 -10.38 -2.55 -5.83
CA PRO A 9 -9.73 -3.18 -6.97
C PRO A 9 -8.22 -3.17 -6.76
N GLU A 10 -7.59 -4.33 -6.80
CA GLU A 10 -6.16 -4.50 -6.55
C GLU A 10 -5.46 -5.21 -7.70
N PHE A 11 -4.20 -4.85 -7.90
CA PHE A 11 -3.27 -5.51 -8.81
C PHE A 11 -2.32 -6.35 -7.96
N PHE A 12 -2.16 -7.63 -8.31
CA PHE A 12 -1.20 -8.51 -7.67
C PHE A 12 0.14 -8.42 -8.39
N GLU A 13 1.21 -8.23 -7.62
CA GLU A 13 2.56 -8.11 -8.15
C GLU A 13 3.16 -9.47 -8.48
N THR A 14 3.95 -9.52 -9.55
CA THR A 14 4.77 -10.71 -9.86
C THR A 14 6.00 -10.74 -8.95
N GLU A 15 6.64 -9.59 -8.80
CA GLU A 15 7.74 -9.34 -7.86
C GLU A 15 7.35 -8.25 -6.85
N ILE A 16 7.53 -8.55 -5.55
CA ILE A 16 7.14 -7.63 -4.49
C ILE A 16 7.92 -6.32 -4.62
N GLY A 17 7.21 -5.20 -4.76
CA GLY A 17 7.78 -3.87 -4.90
C GLY A 17 7.94 -3.40 -6.35
N GLU A 18 7.54 -4.19 -7.35
CA GLU A 18 7.58 -3.79 -8.77
C GLU A 18 6.77 -2.50 -9.02
N SER A 19 5.65 -2.30 -8.32
CA SER A 19 4.83 -1.09 -8.44
C SER A 19 5.54 0.17 -7.91
N ILE A 20 6.28 0.03 -6.81
CA ILE A 20 7.05 1.11 -6.18
C ILE A 20 8.28 1.46 -7.05
N ALA A 21 8.95 0.45 -7.58
CA ALA A 21 10.06 0.63 -8.53
C ALA A 21 9.57 1.34 -9.80
N ALA A 22 8.51 0.84 -10.44
CA ALA A 22 7.93 1.44 -11.63
C ALA A 22 7.46 2.89 -11.40
N ARG A 23 6.89 3.20 -10.22
CA ARG A 23 6.53 4.57 -9.84
C ARG A 23 7.76 5.47 -9.72
N THR A 24 8.84 4.96 -9.15
CA THR A 24 10.12 5.70 -9.02
C THR A 24 10.72 5.99 -10.39
N ASP A 25 10.76 4.99 -11.28
CA ASP A 25 11.26 5.14 -12.65
C ASP A 25 10.44 6.15 -13.46
N ALA A 26 9.13 6.18 -13.24
CA ALA A 26 8.23 7.11 -13.90
C ALA A 26 8.23 8.53 -13.30
N LEU A 27 8.87 8.76 -12.15
CA LEU A 27 8.73 10.00 -11.38
C LEU A 27 9.13 11.25 -12.18
N GLY A 28 10.21 11.17 -12.96
CA GLY A 28 10.67 12.26 -13.83
C GLY A 28 9.71 12.59 -14.99
N THR A 29 8.74 11.71 -15.27
CA THR A 29 7.74 11.90 -16.32
C THR A 29 6.47 12.60 -15.84
N PHE A 30 6.24 12.68 -14.52
CA PHE A 30 5.02 13.26 -13.97
C PHE A 30 4.92 14.77 -14.28
N ARG A 31 3.73 15.19 -14.71
CA ARG A 31 3.40 16.58 -15.06
C ARG A 31 2.18 17.03 -14.28
N GLU A 32 2.02 18.34 -14.16
CA GLU A 32 0.85 18.97 -13.54
C GLU A 32 0.58 18.43 -12.13
N LEU A 33 -0.59 17.84 -11.89
CA LEU A 33 -0.98 17.27 -10.60
C LEU A 33 -0.28 15.93 -10.29
N GLY A 34 0.32 15.29 -11.29
CA GLY A 34 0.92 13.97 -11.16
C GLY A 34 -0.10 12.82 -11.19
N PRO A 35 0.34 11.59 -10.85
CA PRO A 35 -0.51 10.40 -10.84
C PRO A 35 -1.45 10.39 -9.62
N PRO A 36 -2.48 9.54 -9.60
CA PRO A 36 -3.17 9.21 -8.37
C PRO A 36 -2.21 8.64 -7.33
N ASP A 37 -2.63 8.70 -6.06
CA ASP A 37 -1.89 8.08 -4.98
C ASP A 37 -1.88 6.56 -5.16
N LEU A 38 -0.77 5.95 -4.78
CA LEU A 38 -0.54 4.52 -4.86
C LEU A 38 -0.43 3.97 -3.45
N CYS A 39 -1.19 2.92 -3.16
CA CYS A 39 -1.07 2.18 -1.91
C CYS A 39 -0.59 0.77 -2.24
N HIS A 40 0.62 0.46 -1.81
CA HIS A 40 1.23 -0.87 -1.89
C HIS A 40 1.09 -1.57 -0.54
N ILE A 41 0.76 -2.85 -0.54
CA ILE A 41 0.66 -3.68 0.66
C ILE A 41 1.34 -5.02 0.46
N ILE A 42 1.95 -5.53 1.53
CA ILE A 42 2.53 -6.87 1.60
C ILE A 42 1.67 -7.70 2.55
N LYS A 43 1.17 -8.83 2.05
CA LYS A 43 0.36 -9.79 2.78
C LYS A 43 1.19 -11.02 3.12
N THR A 44 1.00 -11.53 4.33
CA THR A 44 1.62 -12.75 4.83
C THR A 44 0.54 -13.75 5.20
N HIS A 45 0.84 -15.03 5.05
CA HIS A 45 -0.06 -16.10 5.45
C HIS A 45 0.38 -16.69 6.79
N ALA A 46 -0.58 -17.06 7.65
CA ALA A 46 -0.30 -17.59 8.99
C ALA A 46 0.44 -18.94 8.98
N LYS A 47 0.32 -19.71 7.90
CA LYS A 47 1.08 -20.96 7.70
C LYS A 47 2.54 -20.64 7.33
N PRO A 48 3.53 -21.15 8.08
CA PRO A 48 4.95 -20.99 7.74
C PRO A 48 5.28 -21.56 6.36
N GLY A 49 6.22 -20.93 5.65
CA GLY A 49 6.70 -21.36 4.34
C GLY A 49 5.82 -20.95 3.15
N MET A 50 4.70 -20.27 3.39
CA MET A 50 3.95 -19.60 2.34
C MET A 50 4.67 -18.31 1.93
N LYS A 51 4.82 -18.09 0.62
CA LYS A 51 5.40 -16.87 0.06
C LYS A 51 4.51 -15.65 0.39
N GLU A 52 5.14 -14.52 0.66
CA GLU A 52 4.44 -13.25 0.78
C GLU A 52 3.82 -12.84 -0.56
N LEU A 53 2.73 -12.08 -0.49
CA LEU A 53 2.05 -11.51 -1.66
C LEU A 53 2.15 -9.99 -1.62
N GLY A 54 2.61 -9.40 -2.72
CA GLY A 54 2.53 -7.98 -2.96
C GLY A 54 1.26 -7.65 -3.75
N SER A 55 0.54 -6.62 -3.34
CA SER A 55 -0.56 -6.07 -4.12
C SER A 55 -0.62 -4.57 -3.95
N TYR A 56 -1.13 -3.86 -4.95
CA TYR A 56 -1.30 -2.41 -4.87
C TYR A 56 -2.62 -1.97 -5.50
N HIS A 57 -3.08 -0.79 -5.11
CA HIS A 57 -4.23 -0.13 -5.70
C HIS A 57 -3.98 1.37 -5.79
N TYR A 58 -4.66 2.01 -6.74
CA TYR A 58 -4.69 3.47 -6.85
C TYR A 58 -5.85 4.01 -6.02
N VAL A 59 -5.61 5.13 -5.35
CA VAL A 59 -6.60 5.76 -4.49
C VAL A 59 -6.52 7.29 -4.61
N SER A 60 -7.62 7.96 -4.32
CA SER A 60 -7.70 9.42 -4.28
C SER A 60 -8.64 9.84 -3.16
N GLY A 61 -8.37 11.00 -2.54
CA GLY A 61 -9.20 11.55 -1.47
C GLY A 61 -8.91 11.04 -0.06
N VAL A 62 -7.84 10.26 0.13
CA VAL A 62 -7.32 9.96 1.48
C VAL A 62 -6.65 11.21 2.03
N ASP A 63 -6.86 11.49 3.31
CA ASP A 63 -6.21 12.61 4.00
C ASP A 63 -4.71 12.34 4.19
N ALA A 64 -3.89 12.95 3.34
CA ALA A 64 -2.42 12.89 3.38
C ALA A 64 -1.78 14.01 4.24
N SER A 65 -2.55 14.67 5.12
CA SER A 65 -2.02 15.75 5.98
C SER A 65 -1.02 15.27 7.05
N SER A 66 -0.99 13.97 7.36
CA SER A 66 -0.07 13.40 8.35
C SER A 66 0.27 11.94 8.05
N SER A 67 1.40 11.46 8.57
CA SER A 67 1.73 10.03 8.53
C SER A 67 0.76 9.18 9.37
N ALA A 68 0.14 9.77 10.40
CA ALA A 68 -0.84 9.10 11.25
C ALA A 68 -2.15 8.78 10.51
N THR A 69 -2.66 9.71 9.69
CA THR A 69 -3.87 9.50 8.88
C THR A 69 -3.64 8.43 7.81
N LEU A 70 -2.46 8.44 7.18
CA LEU A 70 -2.06 7.41 6.21
C LEU A 70 -1.84 6.04 6.87
N ALA A 71 -1.28 6.00 8.08
CA ALA A 71 -1.18 4.76 8.86
C ALA A 71 -2.55 4.23 9.29
N ALA A 72 -3.48 5.11 9.66
CA ALA A 72 -4.85 4.73 9.96
C ALA A 72 -5.57 4.17 8.72
N TYR A 73 -5.33 4.74 7.53
CA TYR A 73 -5.82 4.20 6.26
C TYR A 73 -5.26 2.80 5.99
N LEU A 74 -3.95 2.60 6.08
CA LEU A 74 -3.34 1.27 5.90
C LEU A 74 -3.84 0.25 6.93
N ASN A 75 -4.06 0.67 8.17
CA ASN A 75 -4.63 -0.18 9.21
C ASN A 75 -6.10 -0.53 8.90
N SER A 76 -6.88 0.37 8.28
CA SER A 76 -8.27 0.07 7.93
C SER A 76 -8.40 -1.04 6.88
N LEU A 77 -7.40 -1.17 5.99
CA LEU A 77 -7.32 -2.26 5.01
C LEU A 77 -7.24 -3.65 5.65
N THR A 78 -6.74 -3.75 6.90
CA THR A 78 -6.70 -5.03 7.61
C THR A 78 -8.11 -5.57 7.86
N TYR A 79 -9.08 -4.69 8.15
CA TYR A 79 -10.47 -5.05 8.33
C TYR A 79 -11.15 -5.41 7.01
N SER A 80 -10.75 -4.76 5.91
CA SER A 80 -11.23 -5.11 4.56
C SER A 80 -10.76 -6.48 4.08
N LEU A 81 -9.64 -6.99 4.62
CA LEU A 81 -9.17 -8.35 4.36
C LEU A 81 -9.94 -9.38 5.20
N ASP A 82 -10.31 -9.05 6.43
CA ASP A 82 -10.95 -9.96 7.39
C ASP A 82 -12.48 -10.11 7.22
N ASP A 83 -13.14 -9.30 6.39
CA ASP A 83 -14.61 -9.27 6.25
C ASP A 83 -15.23 -10.50 5.54
N THR A 84 -14.54 -11.64 5.51
CA THR A 84 -15.13 -12.93 5.15
C THR A 84 -15.96 -13.45 6.33
N GLN A 85 -17.01 -12.70 6.69
CA GLN A 85 -18.05 -13.05 7.66
C GLN A 85 -18.87 -14.23 7.13
N SER A 86 -18.37 -15.44 7.32
CA SER A 86 -19.22 -16.61 7.38
C SER A 86 -19.14 -17.15 8.79
N TRP A 87 -20.28 -17.17 9.47
CA TRP A 87 -20.51 -17.76 10.80
C TRP A 87 -20.01 -19.21 10.93
N PHE A 88 -19.66 -19.87 9.81
CA PHE A 88 -19.07 -21.22 9.74
C PHE A 88 -17.68 -21.26 9.05
N SER A 89 -17.08 -20.14 8.69
CA SER A 89 -15.80 -20.08 7.96
C SER A 89 -14.62 -19.89 8.90
N LYS A 90 -13.52 -20.57 8.59
CA LYS A 90 -12.21 -20.36 9.23
C LYS A 90 -11.81 -18.89 9.06
N SER A 91 -11.26 -18.29 10.12
CA SER A 91 -10.64 -16.96 10.09
C SER A 91 -9.66 -16.85 8.91
N ASN A 92 -9.65 -15.68 8.27
CA ASN A 92 -8.73 -15.41 7.17
C ASN A 92 -7.28 -15.63 7.63
N ALA A 93 -6.57 -16.50 6.92
CA ALA A 93 -5.19 -16.81 7.25
C ALA A 93 -4.20 -15.77 6.71
N TRP A 94 -4.64 -14.87 5.82
CA TRP A 94 -3.85 -13.75 5.31
C TRP A 94 -3.95 -12.54 6.21
N ARG A 95 -2.84 -11.84 6.40
CA ARG A 95 -2.75 -10.59 7.14
C ARG A 95 -1.83 -9.61 6.43
N ILE A 96 -2.15 -8.32 6.51
CA ILE A 96 -1.25 -7.27 6.02
C ILE A 96 -0.08 -7.13 7.00
N ARG A 97 1.14 -7.31 6.50
CA ARG A 97 2.39 -7.17 7.27
C ARG A 97 2.89 -5.73 7.24
N SER A 98 2.81 -5.10 6.08
CA SER A 98 3.29 -3.74 5.85
C SER A 98 2.60 -3.12 4.64
N GLY A 99 2.72 -1.81 4.52
CA GLY A 99 2.31 -1.10 3.31
C GLY A 99 3.05 0.23 3.14
N ILE A 100 3.04 0.73 1.92
CA ILE A 100 3.63 2.01 1.53
C ILE A 100 2.53 2.83 0.85
N TYR A 101 2.25 4.00 1.39
CA TYR A 101 1.38 4.99 0.75
C TYR A 101 2.25 6.03 0.03
N CYS A 102 2.07 6.19 -1.28
CA CYS A 102 2.79 7.16 -2.11
C CYS A 102 1.85 8.27 -2.58
N CYS A 103 2.20 9.52 -2.27
CA CYS A 103 1.49 10.72 -2.67
C CYS A 103 2.45 11.69 -3.37
N PHE A 104 2.10 12.11 -4.59
CA PHE A 104 2.97 13.01 -5.35
C PHE A 104 2.71 14.48 -4.95
N ASN A 105 3.77 15.19 -4.56
CA ASN A 105 3.71 16.62 -4.32
C ASN A 105 4.11 17.38 -5.58
N ALA A 106 3.11 17.93 -6.29
CA ALA A 106 3.31 18.69 -7.52
C ALA A 106 4.11 20.00 -7.35
N PHE A 107 4.09 20.62 -6.16
CA PHE A 107 4.81 21.87 -5.90
C PHE A 107 6.31 21.65 -5.81
N SER A 108 6.72 20.62 -5.07
CA SER A 108 8.14 20.27 -4.87
C SER A 108 8.64 19.23 -5.86
N ARG A 109 7.74 18.60 -6.64
CA ARG A 109 8.02 17.49 -7.58
C ARG A 109 8.75 16.31 -6.93
N VAL A 110 8.26 15.91 -5.76
CA VAL A 110 8.75 14.74 -5.03
C VAL A 110 7.60 13.78 -4.75
N ASP A 111 7.91 12.50 -4.64
CA ASP A 111 6.96 11.46 -4.23
C ASP A 111 7.09 11.23 -2.73
N VAL A 112 6.14 11.71 -1.95
CA VAL A 112 6.11 11.53 -0.49
C VAL A 112 5.61 10.12 -0.19
N ARG A 113 6.35 9.37 0.63
CA ARG A 113 6.06 7.98 0.96
C ARG A 113 5.93 7.81 2.46
N VAL A 114 4.89 7.08 2.87
CA VAL A 114 4.70 6.65 4.26
C VAL A 114 4.70 5.13 4.29
N GLU A 115 5.75 4.56 4.86
CA GLU A 115 5.89 3.13 5.11
C GLU A 115 5.36 2.80 6.50
N VAL A 116 4.50 1.78 6.57
CA VAL A 116 3.89 1.31 7.82
C VAL A 116 4.16 -0.17 7.96
N LYS A 117 4.65 -0.55 9.14
CA LYS A 117 4.82 -1.94 9.56
C LYS A 117 3.78 -2.25 10.62
N ILE A 118 3.10 -3.39 10.51
CA ILE A 118 2.05 -3.83 11.44
C ILE A 118 2.64 -4.95 12.31
N PRO A 119 2.57 -4.87 13.65
CA PRO A 119 1.78 -3.95 14.47
C PRO A 119 2.47 -2.61 14.84
N GLY A 120 3.67 -2.32 14.36
CA GLY A 120 4.33 -1.06 14.69
C GLY A 120 5.48 -0.67 13.76
N GLY A 121 5.66 0.65 13.64
CA GLY A 121 6.64 1.29 12.76
C GLY A 121 5.94 2.15 11.71
N VAL A 122 6.20 3.44 11.73
CA VAL A 122 5.77 4.39 10.69
C VAL A 122 6.97 5.23 10.33
N GLU A 123 7.34 5.21 9.06
CA GLU A 123 8.44 6.01 8.52
C GLU A 123 7.92 6.84 7.35
N SER A 124 8.24 8.13 7.36
CA SER A 124 7.87 9.04 6.28
C SER A 124 9.13 9.60 5.64
N TYR A 125 9.23 9.46 4.33
CA TYR A 125 10.32 9.96 3.52
C TYR A 125 9.76 10.51 2.21
N TYR A 126 10.61 11.09 1.38
CA TYR A 126 10.25 11.47 0.02
C TYR A 126 11.29 10.91 -0.93
N VAL A 127 10.90 10.78 -2.20
CA VAL A 127 11.79 10.36 -3.28
C VAL A 127 11.78 11.46 -4.33
N ASP A 128 12.96 11.92 -4.72
CA ASP A 128 13.12 12.90 -5.79
C ASP A 128 13.30 12.25 -7.18
N VAL A 129 13.38 13.05 -8.23
CA VAL A 129 13.55 12.58 -9.62
C VAL A 129 14.85 11.79 -9.87
N ARG A 130 15.82 11.86 -8.96
CA ARG A 130 17.07 11.08 -9.01
C ARG A 130 16.93 9.73 -8.32
N GLY A 131 15.78 9.48 -7.67
CA GLY A 131 15.53 8.28 -6.87
C GLY A 131 16.17 8.34 -5.48
N GLU A 132 16.57 9.54 -5.02
CA GLU A 132 17.12 9.79 -3.68
C GLU A 132 16.04 10.16 -2.67
#